data_AF-A0A821QL16-F1
#
_entry.id   AF-A0A821QL16-F1
#
_cell.length_a   1.000
_cell.length_b   1.000
_cell.length_c   1.000
_cell.angle_alpha   90.00
_cell.angle_beta   90.00
_cell.angle_gamma   90.00
#
_symmetry.space_group_name_H-M   'P 1'
#
loop_
_entity.id
_entity.type
_entity.pdbx_description
1 polymer ?
#
loop_
_entity_poly.entity_id
_entity_poly.type
_entity_poly.pdbx_seq_one_letter_code
_entity_poly.pdbx_strand_id
1 'polypeptide(L)'
;MLPSQSQTLSSTLLQSSSIFFNNSLYASSNAMSDSHHSSMLSPSPSEYNSRMNMNDLRMRQSTFPHRQPIANPHERFLKRTMENCPANLTGRKRTNWLKAGRKAQNNQQLLSTLDPFHWPTYNYESPIFIHRRTSESHLYGIIHKISNVHLYTIDTEADRPTRRYPHSLPALIQIQAIHDENYSTVIIIEVQHLPPTSSSLFHSIQQLCQVIFSSSNKLMAWGDVKKELGPFEDFNLFDLSQVTNTLDLQKYFTKLWNQTHPHTSDCLARHQPVVDECISEDVLVCLVNSDDINDEFNPNDPAEDYNTCICPTEIRPYKATNAVWSLQKAVEFIFHQALDKTLTLNIWSCGLDFHLHTWQTHTDKRTRQSLIAYAMNDLFAPTNLYFHLNKTSSLSSNPTNPINLNTIQINTALDLPLFLILADSHAKYFPPVITISSYKLITKAISGLQWVNQSNTQLCATSIIIASSVFSLIFMFWCFLSHWN
;
A
#
# COMPACT_ATOMS: atom_id res chain seq x y z
N MET A 1 -41.24 0.11 51.94
CA MET A 1 -42.06 1.32 51.74
C MET A 1 -41.41 2.17 50.65
N LEU A 2 -42.19 2.96 49.93
CA LEU A 2 -41.75 4.08 49.06
C LEU A 2 -41.38 5.31 49.93
N PRO A 3 -40.86 6.44 49.38
CA PRO A 3 -40.38 6.75 48.02
C PRO A 3 -38.84 7.10 48.07
N SER A 4 -38.17 7.90 47.23
CA SER A 4 -38.55 8.84 46.15
C SER A 4 -37.46 9.03 45.08
N GLN A 5 -37.90 9.49 43.90
CA GLN A 5 -37.06 9.86 42.75
C GLN A 5 -36.45 11.27 42.92
N SER A 6 -35.35 11.54 42.22
CA SER A 6 -34.84 12.89 41.93
C SER A 6 -34.80 13.13 40.42
N GLN A 7 -35.39 14.22 39.93
CA GLN A 7 -35.60 14.47 38.51
C GLN A 7 -34.45 15.23 37.83
N THR A 8 -34.41 15.11 36.50
CA THR A 8 -33.60 15.94 35.59
C THR A 8 -33.99 17.41 35.62
N LEU A 9 -33.01 18.31 35.45
CA LEU A 9 -33.25 19.68 34.99
C LEU A 9 -32.27 20.04 33.86
N SER A 10 -32.80 20.68 32.83
CA SER A 10 -32.06 21.17 31.65
C SER A 10 -32.08 22.70 31.64
N SER A 11 -31.01 23.34 31.15
CA SER A 11 -31.00 24.79 30.90
C SER A 11 -30.22 25.15 29.65
N THR A 12 -30.95 25.51 28.59
CA THR A 12 -30.44 26.11 27.34
C THR A 12 -30.26 27.62 27.49
N LEU A 13 -29.18 28.18 26.92
CA LEU A 13 -28.93 29.59 26.55
C LEU A 13 -27.51 29.59 25.90
N LEU A 14 -27.13 30.40 24.89
CA LEU A 14 -27.69 31.60 24.26
C LEU A 14 -27.70 31.51 22.71
N GLN A 15 -28.35 32.49 22.06
CA GLN A 15 -28.35 32.69 20.60
C GLN A 15 -27.49 33.92 20.20
N SER A 16 -27.46 34.19 18.88
CA SER A 16 -26.92 35.38 18.18
C SER A 16 -25.40 35.35 17.90
N SER A 17 -24.89 35.98 16.83
CA SER A 17 -25.55 36.81 15.80
C SER A 17 -25.00 36.56 14.39
N SER A 18 -25.81 36.85 13.36
CA SER A 18 -25.40 36.83 11.95
C SER A 18 -24.99 38.23 11.48
N ILE A 19 -24.04 38.29 10.54
CA ILE A 19 -23.65 39.52 9.84
C ILE A 19 -23.69 39.27 8.33
N PHE A 20 -24.35 40.17 7.60
CA PHE A 20 -24.36 40.19 6.13
C PHE A 20 -23.09 40.82 5.58
N PHE A 21 -22.65 40.37 4.41
CA PHE A 21 -22.13 41.28 3.39
C PHE A 21 -22.73 40.91 2.03
N ASN A 22 -23.19 41.92 1.28
CA ASN A 22 -23.85 41.74 -0.01
C ASN A 22 -23.64 43.00 -0.87
N ASN A 23 -23.10 42.82 -2.08
CA ASN A 23 -23.11 43.77 -3.22
C ASN A 23 -22.43 43.05 -4.40
N SER A 24 -23.12 42.86 -5.55
CA SER A 24 -23.38 43.88 -6.59
C SER A 24 -22.13 44.09 -7.46
N LEU A 25 -21.96 43.32 -8.54
CA LEU A 25 -22.52 43.52 -9.91
C LEU A 25 -21.66 44.44 -10.79
N TYR A 26 -21.20 43.91 -11.93
CA TYR A 26 -20.99 44.66 -13.18
C TYR A 26 -21.32 43.77 -14.39
N ALA A 27 -21.55 44.39 -15.55
CA ALA A 27 -22.35 43.82 -16.64
C ALA A 27 -21.56 43.27 -17.85
N SER A 28 -22.31 42.67 -18.77
CA SER A 28 -21.89 41.95 -19.98
C SER A 28 -21.38 42.81 -21.14
N SER A 29 -20.62 42.19 -22.05
CA SER A 29 -20.69 42.47 -23.48
C SER A 29 -20.45 41.21 -24.33
N ASN A 30 -21.21 41.07 -25.44
CA ASN A 30 -21.01 40.05 -26.46
C ASN A 30 -20.33 40.67 -27.68
N ALA A 31 -19.56 39.88 -28.44
CA ALA A 31 -19.21 40.17 -29.83
C ALA A 31 -19.03 38.87 -30.64
N MET A 32 -19.47 38.86 -31.89
CA MET A 32 -19.21 37.79 -32.88
C MET A 32 -18.31 38.33 -33.99
N SER A 33 -17.51 37.46 -34.61
CA SER A 33 -16.99 37.67 -35.97
C SER A 33 -16.50 36.35 -36.59
N ASP A 34 -17.10 35.95 -37.71
CA ASP A 34 -16.59 34.86 -38.57
C ASP A 34 -15.46 35.36 -39.50
N SER A 35 -14.57 34.46 -39.97
CA SER A 35 -14.30 34.27 -41.41
C SER A 35 -13.18 33.25 -41.75
N HIS A 36 -13.59 32.14 -42.38
CA HIS A 36 -13.11 31.54 -43.64
C HIS A 36 -11.61 31.37 -44.04
N HIS A 37 -11.37 30.23 -44.72
CA HIS A 37 -10.28 29.88 -45.67
C HIS A 37 -8.88 29.57 -45.08
N SER A 38 -8.09 28.61 -45.60
CA SER A 38 -8.32 27.63 -46.69
C SER A 38 -7.47 26.35 -46.55
N SER A 39 -7.67 25.38 -47.45
CA SER A 39 -7.10 24.02 -47.46
C SER A 39 -5.65 23.91 -47.97
N MET A 40 -4.98 22.78 -47.64
CA MET A 40 -4.28 21.89 -48.61
C MET A 40 -3.93 20.51 -48.00
N LEU A 41 -3.58 19.55 -48.86
CA LEU A 41 -3.62 18.08 -48.66
C LEU A 41 -2.37 17.45 -47.99
N SER A 42 -2.60 16.33 -47.25
CA SER A 42 -1.96 14.99 -47.31
C SER A 42 -0.44 14.82 -47.56
N PRO A 43 0.25 13.82 -46.94
CA PRO A 43 -0.16 12.40 -46.91
C PRO A 43 0.00 11.64 -45.56
N SER A 44 -0.47 10.39 -45.56
CA SER A 44 -0.40 9.42 -44.45
C SER A 44 0.96 8.69 -44.38
N PRO A 45 1.26 8.04 -43.24
CA PRO A 45 1.09 6.58 -43.18
C PRO A 45 0.55 6.04 -41.83
N SER A 46 0.27 4.73 -41.77
CA SER A 46 0.00 3.90 -40.57
C SER A 46 -1.35 4.08 -39.82
N GLU A 47 -2.47 3.88 -40.51
CA GLU A 47 -3.73 3.54 -39.84
C GLU A 47 -3.69 2.12 -39.24
N TYR A 48 -3.34 1.96 -37.95
CA TYR A 48 -3.67 0.70 -37.24
C TYR A 48 -3.90 0.78 -35.71
N ASN A 49 -3.49 1.85 -34.99
CA ASN A 49 -3.60 1.90 -33.51
C ASN A 49 -4.40 3.08 -32.91
N SER A 50 -4.86 4.04 -33.70
CA SER A 50 -5.46 5.30 -33.22
C SER A 50 -6.99 5.32 -33.15
N ARG A 51 -7.66 4.16 -33.12
CA ARG A 51 -9.13 4.01 -33.01
C ARG A 51 -9.62 3.40 -31.69
N MET A 52 -8.85 3.48 -30.60
CA MET A 52 -9.50 3.47 -29.28
C MET A 52 -10.44 4.68 -29.19
N ASN A 53 -11.69 4.42 -28.84
CA ASN A 53 -12.79 5.29 -29.18
C ASN A 53 -12.88 6.47 -28.19
N MET A 54 -12.80 7.72 -28.69
CA MET A 54 -13.07 8.91 -27.87
C MET A 54 -14.46 8.87 -27.21
N ASN A 55 -15.41 8.11 -27.78
CA ASN A 55 -16.72 7.88 -27.16
C ASN A 55 -16.67 6.91 -25.97
N ASP A 56 -15.70 6.00 -25.88
CA ASP A 56 -15.48 5.19 -24.66
C ASP A 56 -14.90 6.06 -23.54
N LEU A 57 -13.95 6.95 -23.84
CA LEU A 57 -13.46 7.95 -22.89
C LEU A 57 -14.58 8.87 -22.38
N ARG A 58 -15.47 9.35 -23.27
CA ARG A 58 -16.67 10.10 -22.86
C ARG A 58 -17.68 9.26 -22.08
N MET A 59 -17.90 7.98 -22.44
CA MET A 59 -18.78 7.10 -21.66
C MET A 59 -18.21 6.79 -20.26
N ARG A 60 -16.89 6.70 -20.08
CA ARG A 60 -16.24 6.54 -18.76
C ARG A 60 -16.48 7.73 -17.82
N GLN A 61 -16.75 8.94 -18.34
CA GLN A 61 -17.10 10.12 -17.53
C GLN A 61 -18.61 10.24 -17.24
N SER A 62 -19.47 9.50 -17.96
CA SER A 62 -20.87 9.35 -17.54
C SER A 62 -20.91 8.55 -16.23
N THR A 63 -21.75 8.95 -15.27
CA THR A 63 -21.72 8.40 -13.89
C THR A 63 -21.83 6.88 -13.91
N PHE A 64 -20.73 6.19 -13.60
CA PHE A 64 -20.72 4.72 -13.54
C PHE A 64 -21.87 4.23 -12.64
N PRO A 65 -22.68 3.26 -13.10
CA PRO A 65 -23.79 2.76 -12.32
C PRO A 65 -23.28 2.22 -10.98
N HIS A 66 -23.95 2.62 -9.91
CA HIS A 66 -23.51 2.49 -8.52
C HIS A 66 -23.15 1.03 -8.19
N ARG A 67 -21.85 0.70 -8.20
CA ARG A 67 -21.39 -0.66 -7.92
C ARG A 67 -21.23 -0.82 -6.41
N GLN A 68 -21.82 -1.87 -5.84
CA GLN A 68 -21.54 -2.27 -4.46
C GLN A 68 -20.49 -3.37 -4.42
N PRO A 69 -19.66 -3.42 -3.36
CA PRO A 69 -18.74 -4.52 -3.17
C PRO A 69 -19.49 -5.82 -2.88
N ILE A 70 -18.91 -6.93 -3.29
CA ILE A 70 -19.40 -8.27 -3.02
C ILE A 70 -18.98 -8.64 -1.60
N ALA A 71 -19.91 -9.02 -0.74
CA ALA A 71 -19.59 -9.67 0.53
C ALA A 71 -19.02 -11.08 0.26
N ASN A 72 -17.88 -11.42 0.88
CA ASN A 72 -17.22 -12.72 0.79
C ASN A 72 -17.05 -13.26 -0.67
N PRO A 73 -16.42 -12.50 -1.60
CA PRO A 73 -16.32 -12.90 -3.02
C PRO A 73 -15.55 -14.22 -3.24
N HIS A 74 -14.83 -14.67 -2.21
CA HIS A 74 -14.06 -15.90 -2.08
C HIS A 74 -14.91 -17.17 -1.86
N GLU A 75 -16.09 -17.09 -1.24
CA GLU A 75 -16.83 -18.27 -0.76
C GLU A 75 -17.24 -19.22 -1.90
N ARG A 76 -17.62 -18.65 -3.05
CA ARG A 76 -17.91 -19.33 -4.32
C ARG A 76 -16.70 -19.99 -5.00
N PHE A 77 -15.51 -19.85 -4.42
CA PHE A 77 -14.28 -20.51 -4.86
C PHE A 77 -13.88 -21.63 -3.90
N LEU A 78 -14.06 -21.46 -2.58
CA LEU A 78 -13.81 -22.50 -1.57
C LEU A 78 -14.49 -23.83 -1.89
N LYS A 79 -15.74 -23.75 -2.36
CA LYS A 79 -16.58 -24.91 -2.68
C LYS A 79 -16.22 -25.62 -3.99
N ARG A 80 -15.14 -25.22 -4.69
CA ARG A 80 -14.77 -25.78 -6.01
C ARG A 80 -13.84 -26.97 -5.87
N THR A 81 -14.32 -28.16 -6.17
CA THR A 81 -13.58 -29.42 -6.05
C THR A 81 -13.69 -30.26 -7.33
N MET A 82 -13.04 -31.42 -7.41
CA MET A 82 -13.08 -32.22 -8.64
C MET A 82 -14.47 -32.83 -8.88
N GLU A 83 -15.17 -33.12 -7.79
CA GLU A 83 -16.46 -33.81 -7.71
C GLU A 83 -17.64 -32.91 -8.11
N ASN A 84 -17.50 -31.60 -7.97
CA ASN A 84 -18.53 -30.62 -8.33
C ASN A 84 -18.11 -29.64 -9.43
N CYS A 85 -17.04 -29.96 -10.16
CA CYS A 85 -16.68 -29.27 -11.40
C CYS A 85 -17.79 -29.50 -12.45
N PRO A 86 -18.39 -28.43 -13.02
CA PRO A 86 -19.42 -28.60 -14.06
C PRO A 86 -18.91 -29.38 -15.27
N ALA A 87 -19.65 -30.40 -15.69
CA ALA A 87 -19.25 -31.34 -16.75
C ALA A 87 -19.04 -30.68 -18.14
N ASN A 88 -19.59 -29.47 -18.36
CA ASN A 88 -19.38 -28.68 -19.57
C ASN A 88 -18.09 -27.83 -19.55
N LEU A 89 -17.27 -27.91 -18.49
CA LEU A 89 -15.94 -27.31 -18.47
C LEU A 89 -14.89 -28.36 -18.85
N THR A 90 -14.28 -28.18 -20.02
CA THR A 90 -13.19 -29.01 -20.54
C THR A 90 -11.87 -28.22 -20.65
N GLY A 91 -10.75 -28.94 -20.76
CA GLY A 91 -9.40 -28.39 -20.97
C GLY A 91 -9.04 -27.21 -20.06
N ARG A 92 -8.42 -26.17 -20.63
CA ARG A 92 -7.96 -24.95 -19.93
C ARG A 92 -9.05 -24.28 -19.06
N LYS A 93 -10.34 -24.39 -19.40
CA LYS A 93 -11.45 -23.86 -18.59
C LYS A 93 -11.64 -24.66 -17.30
N ARG A 94 -11.56 -25.99 -17.37
CA ARG A 94 -11.59 -26.90 -16.21
C ARG A 94 -10.39 -26.64 -15.30
N THR A 95 -9.18 -26.61 -15.87
CA THR A 95 -7.93 -26.37 -15.13
C THR A 95 -7.94 -25.04 -14.40
N ASN A 96 -8.35 -23.95 -15.05
CA ASN A 96 -8.47 -22.63 -14.41
C ASN A 96 -9.54 -22.60 -13.30
N TRP A 97 -10.66 -23.30 -13.49
CA TRP A 97 -11.73 -23.36 -12.49
C TRP A 97 -11.28 -24.09 -11.22
N LEU A 98 -10.57 -25.22 -11.37
CA LEU A 98 -9.97 -26.00 -10.27
C LEU A 98 -8.78 -25.30 -9.62
N LYS A 99 -7.89 -24.65 -10.39
CA LYS A 99 -6.76 -23.86 -9.88
C LYS A 99 -7.25 -22.69 -9.01
N ALA A 100 -8.40 -22.09 -9.36
CA ALA A 100 -9.05 -21.08 -8.51
C ALA A 100 -9.68 -21.66 -7.24
N GLY A 101 -10.17 -22.91 -7.27
CA GLY A 101 -10.63 -23.64 -6.07
C GLY A 101 -9.50 -23.91 -5.09
N ARG A 102 -8.43 -24.55 -5.57
CA ARG A 102 -7.23 -24.83 -4.75
C ARG A 102 -6.59 -23.56 -4.19
N LYS A 103 -6.45 -22.48 -4.99
CA LYS A 103 -5.98 -21.19 -4.46
C LYS A 103 -6.83 -20.68 -3.29
N ALA A 104 -8.15 -20.83 -3.36
CA ALA A 104 -9.05 -20.38 -2.31
C ALA A 104 -8.98 -21.27 -1.06
N GLN A 105 -8.94 -22.59 -1.23
CA GLN A 105 -8.79 -23.56 -0.15
C GLN A 105 -7.47 -23.36 0.59
N ASN A 106 -6.36 -23.18 -0.14
CA ASN A 106 -5.05 -22.88 0.45
C ASN A 106 -5.06 -21.55 1.22
N ASN A 107 -5.72 -20.50 0.72
CA ASN A 107 -5.87 -19.23 1.44
C ASN A 107 -6.64 -19.42 2.76
N GLN A 108 -7.75 -20.19 2.75
CA GLN A 108 -8.48 -20.51 3.97
C GLN A 108 -7.65 -21.36 4.94
N GLN A 109 -6.89 -22.34 4.44
CA GLN A 109 -6.01 -23.17 5.26
C GLN A 109 -4.99 -22.30 6.00
N LEU A 110 -4.26 -21.43 5.29
CA LEU A 110 -3.28 -20.53 5.90
C LEU A 110 -3.90 -19.65 7.00
N LEU A 111 -5.06 -19.05 6.72
CA LEU A 111 -5.81 -18.22 7.69
C LEU A 111 -6.42 -19.02 8.87
N SER A 112 -6.35 -20.35 8.83
CA SER A 112 -6.75 -21.24 9.92
C SER A 112 -5.58 -21.87 10.68
N THR A 113 -4.35 -21.74 10.17
CA THR A 113 -3.14 -22.37 10.73
C THR A 113 -2.06 -21.38 11.17
N LEU A 114 -2.11 -20.12 10.72
CA LEU A 114 -1.14 -19.06 11.03
C LEU A 114 -1.89 -17.79 11.47
N ASP A 115 -1.23 -16.96 12.28
CA ASP A 115 -1.74 -15.63 12.62
C ASP A 115 -1.91 -14.79 11.35
N PRO A 116 -3.01 -14.02 11.20
CA PRO A 116 -3.16 -13.14 10.04
C PRO A 116 -2.08 -12.06 10.01
N PHE A 117 -1.56 -11.76 8.83
CA PHE A 117 -0.71 -10.59 8.66
C PHE A 117 -1.51 -9.32 8.96
N HIS A 118 -0.95 -8.43 9.76
CA HIS A 118 -1.57 -7.16 10.14
C HIS A 118 -0.54 -6.04 10.11
N TRP A 119 -0.83 -4.96 9.36
CA TRP A 119 -0.07 -3.73 9.49
C TRP A 119 -0.23 -3.14 10.92
N PRO A 120 0.84 -2.60 11.55
CA PRO A 120 0.76 -2.13 12.93
C PRO A 120 0.01 -0.79 13.03
N THR A 121 -1.32 -0.86 13.04
CA THR A 121 -2.28 0.25 13.07
C THR A 121 -2.01 1.35 14.09
N TYR A 122 -1.38 1.01 15.21
CA TYR A 122 -1.10 1.92 16.32
C TYR A 122 0.00 2.96 16.02
N ASN A 123 0.83 2.74 14.99
CA ASN A 123 1.91 3.65 14.59
C ASN A 123 1.54 4.59 13.41
N TYR A 124 0.40 4.38 12.75
CA TYR A 124 0.07 5.06 11.49
C TYR A 124 -1.24 5.84 11.56
N GLU A 125 -1.29 6.93 10.80
CA GLU A 125 -2.54 7.65 10.53
C GLU A 125 -3.47 6.80 9.65
N SER A 126 -4.78 7.08 9.72
CA SER A 126 -5.75 6.54 8.76
C SER A 126 -5.34 6.87 7.32
N PRO A 127 -5.56 5.96 6.34
CA PRO A 127 -5.24 6.24 4.94
C PRO A 127 -6.01 7.45 4.41
N ILE A 128 -5.34 8.25 3.57
CA ILE A 128 -5.87 9.50 3.03
C ILE A 128 -6.44 9.23 1.63
N PHE A 129 -7.75 9.43 1.47
CA PHE A 129 -8.46 9.14 0.21
C PHE A 129 -8.44 10.34 -0.75
N ILE A 130 -8.03 10.08 -1.99
CA ILE A 130 -7.88 11.08 -3.06
C ILE A 130 -8.91 10.82 -4.16
N HIS A 131 -9.84 11.77 -4.29
CA HIS A 131 -11.03 11.66 -5.14
C HIS A 131 -11.70 13.04 -5.31
N ARG A 132 -12.77 13.13 -6.10
CA ARG A 132 -13.56 14.35 -6.39
C ARG A 132 -14.16 15.11 -5.19
N ARG A 133 -14.09 14.56 -3.97
CA ARG A 133 -14.53 15.21 -2.72
C ARG A 133 -13.36 15.64 -1.81
N THR A 134 -12.12 15.35 -2.18
CA THR A 134 -10.93 15.84 -1.47
C THR A 134 -10.81 17.35 -1.72
N SER A 135 -10.46 18.15 -0.71
CA SER A 135 -10.26 19.59 -0.90
C SER A 135 -8.83 19.91 -1.35
N GLU A 136 -8.67 20.95 -2.18
CA GLU A 136 -7.35 21.41 -2.64
C GLU A 136 -6.42 21.78 -1.47
N SER A 137 -6.97 22.40 -0.42
CA SER A 137 -6.25 22.69 0.83
C SER A 137 -5.68 21.43 1.51
N HIS A 138 -6.37 20.29 1.42
CA HIS A 138 -5.88 19.02 1.95
C HIS A 138 -4.79 18.47 1.03
N LEU A 139 -4.96 18.54 -0.30
CA LEU A 139 -3.92 18.15 -1.27
C LEU A 139 -2.62 18.95 -1.07
N TYR A 140 -2.67 20.27 -0.94
CA TYR A 140 -1.48 21.08 -0.66
C TYR A 140 -0.81 20.68 0.67
N GLY A 141 -1.59 20.35 1.70
CA GLY A 141 -1.08 19.81 2.96
C GLY A 141 -0.37 18.45 2.79
N ILE A 142 -0.91 17.55 1.97
CA ILE A 142 -0.31 16.24 1.67
C ILE A 142 0.97 16.42 0.84
N ILE A 143 0.93 17.22 -0.22
CA ILE A 143 2.07 17.57 -1.07
C ILE A 143 3.22 18.11 -0.21
N HIS A 144 2.94 19.05 0.69
CA HIS A 144 3.93 19.56 1.64
C HIS A 144 4.45 18.45 2.57
N LYS A 145 3.55 17.63 3.15
CA LYS A 145 3.91 16.54 4.08
C LYS A 145 4.86 15.51 3.46
N ILE A 146 4.66 15.15 2.18
CA ILE A 146 5.49 14.13 1.49
C ILE A 146 6.64 14.71 0.65
N SER A 147 6.76 16.03 0.53
CA SER A 147 7.77 16.70 -0.32
C SER A 147 9.23 16.28 -0.08
N ASN A 148 9.56 15.82 1.13
CA ASN A 148 10.89 15.35 1.53
C ASN A 148 10.99 13.81 1.62
N VAL A 149 9.98 13.07 1.14
CA VAL A 149 9.98 11.60 1.12
C VAL A 149 10.49 11.11 -0.23
N HIS A 150 11.48 10.20 -0.19
CA HIS A 150 12.15 9.64 -1.37
C HIS A 150 12.04 8.12 -1.49
N LEU A 151 11.26 7.46 -0.62
CA LEU A 151 10.98 6.04 -0.70
C LEU A 151 9.46 5.82 -0.65
N TYR A 152 8.93 5.11 -1.63
CA TYR A 152 7.50 4.81 -1.73
C TYR A 152 7.26 3.35 -2.07
N THR A 153 6.28 2.75 -1.41
CA THR A 153 5.69 1.48 -1.85
C THR A 153 4.40 1.75 -2.61
N ILE A 154 4.16 1.01 -3.69
CA ILE A 154 2.97 1.08 -4.54
C ILE A 154 2.36 -0.31 -4.68
N ASP A 155 1.04 -0.37 -4.67
CA ASP A 155 0.22 -1.52 -5.06
C ASP A 155 -1.03 -1.01 -5.80
N THR A 156 -1.61 -1.77 -6.73
CA THR A 156 -2.83 -1.34 -7.43
C THR A 156 -3.93 -2.39 -7.40
N GLU A 157 -5.18 -1.94 -7.50
CA GLU A 157 -6.33 -2.84 -7.57
C GLU A 157 -7.31 -2.43 -8.67
N ALA A 158 -7.94 -3.43 -9.29
CA ALA A 158 -8.77 -3.28 -10.47
C ALA A 158 -9.98 -4.23 -10.47
N ASP A 159 -11.13 -3.77 -10.96
CA ASP A 159 -12.25 -4.70 -11.14
C ASP A 159 -11.91 -5.73 -12.22
N ARG A 160 -12.29 -6.98 -11.97
CA ARG A 160 -12.14 -8.06 -12.95
C ARG A 160 -12.91 -7.79 -14.25
N PRO A 161 -12.40 -8.27 -15.40
CA PRO A 161 -13.15 -8.34 -16.65
C PRO A 161 -14.56 -8.93 -16.49
N THR A 162 -15.51 -8.35 -17.20
CA THR A 162 -16.92 -8.78 -17.27
C THR A 162 -17.39 -8.82 -18.73
N ARG A 163 -18.57 -9.38 -19.01
CA ARG A 163 -19.16 -9.33 -20.36
C ARG A 163 -19.41 -7.90 -20.89
N ARG A 164 -19.48 -6.89 -20.01
CA ARG A 164 -19.68 -5.47 -20.37
C ARG A 164 -18.36 -4.68 -20.47
N TYR A 165 -17.30 -5.17 -19.83
CA TYR A 165 -15.98 -4.56 -19.77
C TYR A 165 -14.94 -5.69 -19.93
N PRO A 166 -14.49 -6.00 -21.17
CA PRO A 166 -13.66 -7.18 -21.44
C PRO A 166 -12.21 -7.05 -20.91
N HIS A 167 -11.79 -5.84 -20.56
CA HIS A 167 -10.54 -5.54 -19.87
C HIS A 167 -10.81 -5.32 -18.37
N SER A 168 -9.78 -5.45 -17.53
CA SER A 168 -9.85 -5.00 -16.14
C SER A 168 -10.13 -3.50 -16.08
N LEU A 169 -10.90 -3.06 -15.07
CA LEU A 169 -11.16 -1.64 -14.85
C LEU A 169 -10.25 -1.13 -13.74
N PRO A 170 -9.21 -0.33 -14.03
CA PRO A 170 -8.30 0.21 -13.01
C PRO A 170 -9.10 1.00 -11.98
N ALA A 171 -8.93 0.72 -10.68
CA ALA A 171 -9.84 1.22 -9.66
C ALA A 171 -9.14 2.00 -8.54
N LEU A 172 -8.02 1.50 -8.03
CA LEU A 172 -7.26 2.09 -6.93
C LEU A 172 -5.76 2.09 -7.24
N ILE A 173 -5.09 3.20 -6.90
CA ILE A 173 -3.63 3.22 -6.71
C ILE A 173 -3.39 3.43 -5.22
N GLN A 174 -2.64 2.52 -4.60
CA GLN A 174 -2.31 2.51 -3.19
C GLN A 174 -0.85 2.94 -3.04
N ILE A 175 -0.57 3.93 -2.20
CA ILE A 175 0.76 4.55 -2.12
C ILE A 175 1.14 4.75 -0.66
N GLN A 176 2.26 4.17 -0.23
CA GLN A 176 2.85 4.37 1.09
C GLN A 176 4.08 5.27 0.95
N ALA A 177 3.98 6.53 1.36
CA ALA A 177 5.11 7.44 1.50
C ALA A 177 5.86 7.11 2.80
N ILE A 178 7.07 6.55 2.70
CA ILE A 178 7.83 6.02 3.84
C ILE A 178 8.80 7.10 4.36
N HIS A 179 8.51 7.64 5.54
CA HIS A 179 9.35 8.66 6.19
C HIS A 179 10.52 8.00 6.93
N ASP A 180 10.24 6.93 7.69
CA ASP A 180 11.22 6.07 8.33
C ASP A 180 10.65 4.63 8.53
N GLU A 181 11.38 3.74 9.19
CA GLU A 181 10.96 2.33 9.41
C GLU A 181 9.66 2.18 10.24
N ASN A 182 9.28 3.21 11.01
CA ASN A 182 8.16 3.21 11.95
C ASN A 182 7.04 4.17 11.55
N TYR A 183 7.32 5.17 10.70
CA TYR A 183 6.35 6.19 10.28
C TYR A 183 6.22 6.28 8.76
N SER A 184 4.97 6.25 8.29
CA SER A 184 4.61 6.36 6.88
C SER A 184 3.26 7.06 6.73
N THR A 185 3.03 7.71 5.59
CA THR A 185 1.73 8.28 5.20
C THR A 185 1.16 7.46 4.05
N VAL A 186 -0.02 6.86 4.23
CA VAL A 186 -0.70 6.09 3.18
C VAL A 186 -1.74 6.96 2.48
N ILE A 187 -1.71 6.90 1.15
CA ILE A 187 -2.58 7.61 0.23
C ILE A 187 -3.27 6.57 -0.65
N ILE A 188 -4.60 6.66 -0.80
CA ILE A 188 -5.39 5.79 -1.66
C ILE A 188 -6.07 6.67 -2.72
N ILE A 189 -5.66 6.54 -3.98
CA ILE A 189 -6.22 7.29 -5.11
C ILE A 189 -7.33 6.47 -5.76
N GLU A 190 -8.57 6.93 -5.64
CA GLU A 190 -9.74 6.26 -6.20
C GLU A 190 -9.99 6.73 -7.63
N VAL A 191 -9.29 6.14 -8.60
CA VAL A 191 -9.22 6.71 -9.96
C VAL A 191 -10.57 6.80 -10.68
N GLN A 192 -11.50 5.90 -10.35
CA GLN A 192 -12.89 5.91 -10.86
C GLN A 192 -13.79 6.99 -10.23
N HIS A 193 -13.31 7.67 -9.18
CA HIS A 193 -14.03 8.74 -8.46
C HIS A 193 -13.28 10.08 -8.50
N LEU A 194 -12.30 10.23 -9.40
CA LEU A 194 -11.59 11.49 -9.65
C LEU A 194 -12.52 12.60 -10.19
N PRO A 195 -12.16 13.88 -10.00
CA PRO A 195 -12.88 15.00 -10.62
C PRO A 195 -12.56 15.10 -12.12
N PRO A 196 -13.32 15.90 -12.90
CA PRO A 196 -13.04 16.11 -14.33
C PRO A 196 -11.64 16.66 -14.57
N THR A 197 -10.99 16.24 -15.66
CA THR A 197 -9.60 16.60 -15.99
C THR A 197 -9.36 18.11 -16.14
N SER A 198 -10.40 18.88 -16.48
CA SER A 198 -10.36 20.34 -16.58
C SER A 198 -10.48 21.08 -15.24
N SER A 199 -10.69 20.40 -14.12
CA SER A 199 -10.84 21.03 -12.80
C SER A 199 -9.50 21.34 -12.14
N SER A 200 -9.43 22.45 -11.39
CA SER A 200 -8.25 22.81 -10.58
C SER A 200 -7.87 21.68 -9.60
N LEU A 201 -8.87 21.04 -8.99
CA LEU A 201 -8.67 19.88 -8.12
C LEU A 201 -7.98 18.72 -8.83
N PHE A 202 -8.28 18.45 -10.10
CA PHE A 202 -7.59 17.41 -10.87
C PHE A 202 -6.11 17.77 -11.08
N HIS A 203 -5.81 19.02 -11.42
CA HIS A 203 -4.42 19.49 -11.57
C HIS A 203 -3.65 19.42 -10.24
N SER A 204 -4.30 19.69 -9.10
CA SER A 204 -3.71 19.47 -7.76
C SER A 204 -3.43 17.98 -7.47
N ILE A 205 -4.25 17.06 -7.99
CA ILE A 205 -4.01 15.61 -7.88
C ILE A 205 -2.86 15.19 -8.81
N GLN A 206 -2.76 15.74 -10.02
CA GLN A 206 -1.61 15.54 -10.90
C GLN A 206 -0.31 16.07 -10.26
N GLN A 207 -0.35 17.23 -9.59
CA GLN A 207 0.81 17.76 -8.85
C GLN A 207 1.24 16.82 -7.71
N LEU A 208 0.29 16.25 -6.96
CA LEU A 208 0.58 15.23 -5.94
C LEU A 208 1.25 14.00 -6.56
N CYS A 209 0.73 13.51 -7.69
CA CYS A 209 1.33 12.39 -8.43
C CYS A 209 2.72 12.73 -8.96
N GLN A 210 2.96 13.93 -9.51
CA GLN A 210 4.29 14.37 -9.97
C GLN A 210 5.32 14.38 -8.83
N VAL A 211 4.93 14.78 -7.62
CA VAL A 211 5.80 14.74 -6.44
C VAL A 211 6.12 13.30 -6.02
N ILE A 212 5.17 12.38 -6.11
CA ILE A 212 5.37 10.95 -5.77
C ILE A 212 6.22 10.25 -6.83
N PHE A 213 5.80 10.32 -8.10
CA PHE A 213 6.35 9.56 -9.22
C PHE A 213 7.58 10.22 -9.88
N SER A 214 8.14 11.26 -9.27
CA SER A 214 9.42 11.88 -9.66
C SER A 214 10.55 10.86 -9.76
N SER A 215 11.41 11.00 -10.78
CA SER A 215 12.59 10.16 -10.99
C SER A 215 13.62 10.23 -9.85
N SER A 216 13.55 11.26 -9.00
CA SER A 216 14.33 11.36 -7.76
C SER A 216 13.98 10.28 -6.73
N ASN A 217 12.75 9.77 -6.76
CA ASN A 217 12.20 8.94 -5.70
C ASN A 217 12.35 7.46 -6.05
N LYS A 218 12.71 6.64 -5.05
CA LYS A 218 12.74 5.20 -5.18
C LYS A 218 11.34 4.64 -4.99
N LEU A 219 10.80 4.04 -6.04
CA LEU A 219 9.48 3.44 -6.08
C LEU A 219 9.61 1.91 -6.02
N MET A 220 8.90 1.23 -5.14
CA MET A 220 8.90 -0.23 -5.06
C MET A 220 7.48 -0.80 -5.07
N ALA A 221 7.32 -1.96 -5.69
CA ALA A 221 6.10 -2.77 -5.64
C ALA A 221 6.51 -4.22 -5.39
N TRP A 222 5.55 -5.12 -5.17
CA TRP A 222 5.89 -6.53 -5.16
C TRP A 222 6.40 -6.97 -6.54
N GLY A 223 5.70 -6.62 -7.62
CA GLY A 223 6.13 -6.89 -9.00
C GLY A 223 6.86 -5.72 -9.67
N ASP A 224 6.79 -5.69 -11.00
CA ASP A 224 7.33 -4.62 -11.83
C ASP A 224 6.43 -3.37 -11.77
N VAL A 225 6.95 -2.28 -11.21
CA VAL A 225 6.22 -1.01 -10.99
C VAL A 225 5.62 -0.42 -12.28
N LYS A 226 6.22 -0.64 -13.46
CA LYS A 226 5.67 -0.14 -14.73
C LYS A 226 4.55 -1.02 -15.25
N LYS A 227 4.64 -2.35 -15.10
CA LYS A 227 3.52 -3.25 -15.38
C LYS A 227 2.32 -2.98 -14.46
N GLU A 228 2.60 -2.67 -13.20
CA GLU A 228 1.60 -2.38 -12.17
C GLU A 228 0.86 -1.06 -12.45
N LEU A 229 1.58 0.02 -12.76
CA LEU A 229 0.99 1.32 -13.08
C LEU A 229 0.46 1.44 -14.52
N GLY A 230 0.88 0.56 -15.45
CA GLY A 230 0.51 0.58 -16.87
C GLY A 230 -0.99 0.76 -17.15
N PRO A 231 -1.90 0.00 -16.52
CA PRO A 231 -3.35 0.16 -16.70
C PRO A 231 -3.89 1.55 -16.34
N PHE A 232 -3.14 2.38 -15.60
CA PHE A 232 -3.57 3.69 -15.11
C PHE A 232 -3.04 4.86 -15.96
N GLU A 233 -2.26 4.62 -17.00
CA GLU A 233 -1.72 5.66 -17.90
C GLU A 233 -2.84 6.51 -18.56
N ASP A 234 -3.95 5.86 -18.94
CA ASP A 234 -5.20 6.48 -19.43
C ASP A 234 -5.69 7.66 -18.57
N PHE A 235 -5.40 7.68 -17.27
CA PHE A 235 -5.86 8.72 -16.34
C PHE A 235 -4.99 9.98 -16.37
N ASN A 236 -3.86 10.01 -17.09
CA ASN A 236 -2.98 11.18 -17.21
C ASN A 236 -2.49 11.73 -15.85
N LEU A 237 -2.38 10.88 -14.83
CA LEU A 237 -1.96 11.25 -13.47
C LEU A 237 -0.45 11.46 -13.35
N PHE A 238 0.33 10.73 -14.16
CA PHE A 238 1.79 10.70 -14.14
C PHE A 238 2.30 10.24 -15.52
N ASP A 239 3.60 10.34 -15.73
CA ASP A 239 4.30 9.92 -16.94
C ASP A 239 5.14 8.67 -16.64
N LEU A 240 4.81 7.53 -17.27
CA LEU A 240 5.52 6.27 -17.06
C LEU A 240 6.96 6.27 -17.57
N SER A 241 7.38 7.26 -18.37
CA SER A 241 8.79 7.44 -18.74
C SER A 241 9.62 7.98 -17.57
N GLN A 242 9.03 8.82 -16.70
CA GLN A 242 9.70 9.44 -15.55
C GLN A 242 9.87 8.50 -14.36
N VAL A 243 9.05 7.45 -14.28
CA VAL A 243 9.13 6.34 -13.30
C VAL A 243 10.38 5.47 -13.59
N THR A 244 11.58 5.97 -13.33
CA THR A 244 12.84 5.28 -13.70
C THR A 244 13.53 4.57 -12.52
N ASN A 245 13.46 5.14 -11.32
CA ASN A 245 14.10 4.61 -10.11
C ASN A 245 13.18 3.59 -9.40
N THR A 246 13.02 2.42 -10.03
CA THR A 246 12.10 1.37 -9.55
C THR A 246 12.81 0.17 -8.93
N LEU A 247 12.14 -0.50 -7.99
CA LEU A 247 12.56 -1.77 -7.39
C LEU A 247 11.43 -2.79 -7.48
N ASP A 248 11.66 -3.84 -8.28
CA ASP A 248 10.89 -5.06 -8.26
C ASP A 248 11.30 -5.90 -7.05
N LEU A 249 10.45 -5.93 -6.01
CA LEU A 249 10.79 -6.57 -4.75
C LEU A 249 10.72 -8.11 -4.85
N GLN A 250 9.89 -8.67 -5.72
CA GLN A 250 9.79 -10.10 -5.99
C GLN A 250 11.11 -10.65 -6.57
N LYS A 251 11.71 -9.98 -7.55
CA LYS A 251 13.03 -10.33 -8.11
C LYS A 251 14.12 -10.17 -7.05
N TYR A 252 14.11 -9.08 -6.29
CA TYR A 252 15.09 -8.83 -5.21
C TYR A 252 15.02 -9.89 -4.09
N PHE A 253 13.80 -10.22 -3.63
CA PHE A 253 13.53 -11.27 -2.65
C PHE A 253 14.00 -12.64 -3.16
N THR A 254 13.62 -13.01 -4.38
CA THR A 254 13.99 -14.30 -4.99
C THR A 254 15.51 -14.45 -5.06
N LYS A 255 16.22 -13.37 -5.45
CA LYS A 255 17.69 -13.35 -5.45
C LYS A 255 18.27 -13.56 -4.05
N LEU A 256 17.82 -12.79 -3.05
CA LEU A 256 18.41 -12.87 -1.70
C LEU A 256 18.11 -14.21 -1.00
N TRP A 257 16.90 -14.75 -1.18
CA TRP A 257 16.53 -16.06 -0.64
C TRP A 257 17.39 -17.18 -1.25
N ASN A 258 17.58 -17.20 -2.58
CA ASN A 258 18.43 -18.19 -3.24
C ASN A 258 19.94 -18.01 -2.92
N GLN A 259 20.39 -16.79 -2.58
CA GLN A 259 21.76 -16.54 -2.11
C GLN A 259 21.98 -17.00 -0.65
N THR A 260 20.98 -16.81 0.21
CA THR A 260 21.06 -17.20 1.64
C THR A 260 20.77 -18.68 1.88
N HIS A 261 20.15 -19.36 0.91
CA HIS A 261 19.79 -20.77 0.98
C HIS A 261 20.27 -21.49 -0.28
N PRO A 262 21.59 -21.62 -0.47
CA PRO A 262 22.17 -22.29 -1.61
C PRO A 262 21.83 -23.79 -1.60
N HIS A 263 21.71 -24.36 -2.79
CA HIS A 263 21.52 -25.79 -2.98
C HIS A 263 22.81 -26.58 -2.71
N THR A 264 22.63 -27.85 -2.37
CA THR A 264 23.66 -28.86 -2.62
C THR A 264 23.89 -29.00 -4.14
N SER A 265 25.11 -29.38 -4.53
CA SER A 265 25.47 -29.78 -5.90
C SER A 265 24.43 -30.72 -6.52
N ASP A 266 23.95 -31.65 -5.72
CA ASP A 266 23.14 -32.80 -6.11
C ASP A 266 21.68 -32.41 -6.38
N CYS A 267 21.22 -31.29 -5.83
CA CYS A 267 19.92 -30.70 -6.14
C CYS A 267 20.01 -29.80 -7.38
N LEU A 268 21.11 -29.05 -7.56
CA LEU A 268 21.37 -28.29 -8.79
C LEU A 268 21.44 -29.20 -10.03
N ALA A 269 22.10 -30.36 -9.92
CA ALA A 269 22.19 -31.34 -11.00
C ALA A 269 20.83 -31.91 -11.46
N ARG A 270 19.77 -31.80 -10.65
CA ARG A 270 18.40 -32.23 -10.98
C ARG A 270 17.47 -31.06 -11.36
N HIS A 271 17.94 -29.83 -11.22
CA HIS A 271 17.15 -28.61 -11.42
C HIS A 271 17.79 -27.62 -12.41
N GLN A 272 18.92 -27.97 -13.03
CA GLN A 272 19.25 -27.37 -14.32
C GLN A 272 18.13 -27.76 -15.30
N PRO A 273 17.41 -26.78 -15.90
CA PRO A 273 16.47 -27.10 -16.94
C PRO A 273 17.24 -27.68 -18.13
N VAL A 274 16.72 -28.76 -18.71
CA VAL A 274 17.01 -29.07 -20.12
C VAL A 274 16.61 -27.82 -20.90
N VAL A 275 17.53 -27.29 -21.71
CA VAL A 275 17.44 -25.92 -22.22
C VAL A 275 16.53 -25.85 -23.46
N ASP A 276 15.23 -25.99 -23.23
CA ASP A 276 14.18 -25.67 -24.20
C ASP A 276 13.72 -24.22 -24.01
N GLU A 277 13.65 -23.47 -25.11
CA GLU A 277 13.43 -22.01 -25.14
C GLU A 277 11.95 -21.61 -24.94
N CYS A 278 11.30 -22.11 -23.89
CA CYS A 278 9.89 -21.81 -23.61
C CYS A 278 9.72 -20.45 -22.89
N ILE A 279 9.55 -19.38 -23.67
CA ILE A 279 9.24 -18.04 -23.17
C ILE A 279 7.78 -17.97 -22.71
N SER A 280 7.53 -18.05 -21.40
CA SER A 280 6.19 -17.81 -20.82
C SER A 280 6.23 -17.27 -19.40
N GLU A 281 5.24 -16.45 -19.06
CA GLU A 281 5.10 -15.82 -17.74
C GLU A 281 4.33 -16.71 -16.74
N ASP A 282 4.51 -16.45 -15.44
CA ASP A 282 3.69 -16.97 -14.32
C ASP A 282 3.82 -18.47 -13.96
N VAL A 283 5.02 -18.91 -13.60
CA VAL A 283 5.27 -20.26 -13.05
C VAL A 283 4.86 -20.40 -11.56
N LEU A 284 3.73 -21.06 -11.35
CA LEU A 284 3.59 -22.05 -10.28
C LEU A 284 3.26 -23.40 -10.92
N VAL A 285 4.20 -24.34 -10.84
CA VAL A 285 4.07 -25.70 -11.39
C VAL A 285 3.00 -26.47 -10.60
N CYS A 286 1.88 -26.75 -11.27
CA CYS A 286 1.51 -28.14 -11.47
C CYS A 286 1.79 -28.40 -12.95
N LEU A 287 2.52 -29.46 -13.31
CA LEU A 287 2.57 -29.84 -14.71
C LEU A 287 1.19 -30.38 -15.12
N VAL A 288 0.72 -29.87 -16.25
CA VAL A 288 -0.05 -30.62 -17.24
C VAL A 288 0.76 -30.36 -18.51
N ASN A 289 1.18 -31.41 -19.21
CA ASN A 289 2.07 -31.21 -20.35
C ASN A 289 1.30 -30.46 -21.46
N SER A 290 1.97 -29.57 -22.20
CA SER A 290 1.30 -28.76 -23.22
C SER A 290 0.90 -29.57 -24.46
N ASP A 291 1.48 -30.75 -24.63
CA ASP A 291 1.22 -31.66 -25.75
C ASP A 291 0.04 -32.62 -25.51
N ASP A 292 -0.49 -32.69 -24.27
CA ASP A 292 -1.63 -33.51 -23.84
C ASP A 292 -3.00 -32.99 -24.37
N ILE A 293 -3.07 -32.62 -25.65
CA ILE A 293 -4.29 -32.09 -26.29
C ILE A 293 -5.03 -33.17 -27.10
N ASN A 294 -4.41 -34.31 -27.42
CA ASN A 294 -5.05 -35.38 -28.21
C ASN A 294 -4.99 -36.81 -27.62
N ASP A 295 -4.04 -37.17 -26.76
CA ASP A 295 -3.93 -38.56 -26.26
C ASP A 295 -4.78 -38.86 -25.03
N GLU A 296 -5.18 -40.12 -24.88
CA GLU A 296 -6.15 -40.56 -23.88
C GLU A 296 -5.57 -40.59 -22.47
N PHE A 297 -6.25 -39.93 -21.52
CA PHE A 297 -5.86 -39.85 -20.11
C PHE A 297 -5.74 -41.25 -19.47
N ASN A 298 -4.51 -41.73 -19.27
CA ASN A 298 -4.21 -42.98 -18.57
C ASN A 298 -4.16 -42.74 -17.05
N PRO A 299 -5.10 -43.26 -16.24
CA PRO A 299 -5.16 -43.01 -14.80
C PRO A 299 -4.09 -43.77 -13.99
N ASN A 300 -3.24 -44.58 -14.64
CA ASN A 300 -2.20 -45.38 -13.98
C ASN A 300 -0.80 -44.76 -14.06
N ASP A 301 -0.64 -43.64 -14.77
CA ASP A 301 0.66 -42.98 -14.91
C ASP A 301 0.98 -42.17 -13.64
N PRO A 302 2.03 -42.52 -12.86
CA PRO A 302 2.31 -41.86 -11.59
C PRO A 302 2.85 -40.46 -11.85
N ALA A 303 2.01 -39.44 -11.68
CA ALA A 303 2.35 -38.04 -11.89
C ALA A 303 3.69 -37.67 -11.23
N GLU A 304 4.71 -37.45 -12.05
CA GLU A 304 6.07 -37.15 -11.60
C GLU A 304 6.06 -35.91 -10.70
N ASP A 305 6.39 -36.09 -9.42
CA ASP A 305 6.38 -34.99 -8.46
C ASP A 305 7.70 -34.23 -8.51
N TYR A 306 7.77 -33.24 -9.41
CA TYR A 306 8.91 -32.31 -9.56
C TYR A 306 9.22 -31.49 -8.28
N ASN A 307 8.46 -31.62 -7.19
CA ASN A 307 8.83 -31.11 -5.87
C ASN A 307 9.85 -32.01 -5.13
N THR A 308 10.09 -33.26 -5.59
CA THR A 308 10.94 -34.25 -4.91
C THR A 308 12.45 -34.09 -5.15
N CYS A 309 13.00 -32.89 -4.94
CA CYS A 309 14.43 -32.83 -4.63
C CYS A 309 14.68 -33.47 -3.26
N ILE A 310 15.73 -34.28 -3.15
CA ILE A 310 16.21 -34.84 -1.86
C ILE A 310 17.05 -33.79 -1.12
N CYS A 311 16.52 -32.56 -1.03
CA CYS A 311 16.72 -31.73 0.14
C CYS A 311 15.88 -32.33 1.28
N PRO A 312 16.22 -32.13 2.56
CA PRO A 312 15.31 -32.46 3.66
C PRO A 312 13.97 -31.74 3.42
N THR A 313 12.86 -32.48 3.42
CA THR A 313 11.53 -31.98 3.00
C THR A 313 10.96 -30.86 3.86
N GLU A 314 11.62 -30.57 4.98
CA GLU A 314 11.34 -29.47 5.91
C GLU A 314 12.04 -28.15 5.50
N ILE A 315 13.02 -28.19 4.58
CA ILE A 315 13.89 -27.05 4.24
C ILE A 315 13.53 -26.46 2.88
N ARG A 316 12.57 -25.52 2.94
CA ARG A 316 12.16 -24.56 1.89
C ARG A 316 11.55 -25.12 0.58
N PRO A 317 10.49 -24.49 0.03
CA PRO A 317 10.24 -24.55 -1.41
C PRO A 317 11.31 -23.73 -2.15
N TYR A 318 12.14 -24.39 -2.93
CA TYR A 318 12.97 -23.72 -3.94
C TYR A 318 12.08 -23.09 -5.03
N LYS A 319 12.60 -22.03 -5.64
CA LYS A 319 12.11 -21.53 -6.93
C LYS A 319 13.27 -21.39 -7.90
N ALA A 320 13.18 -22.14 -9.00
CA ALA A 320 14.04 -21.99 -10.18
C ALA A 320 14.15 -20.53 -10.60
N THR A 321 15.23 -20.15 -11.29
CA THR A 321 15.59 -18.75 -11.62
C THR A 321 14.44 -17.93 -12.23
N ASN A 322 13.55 -18.57 -12.99
CA ASN A 322 12.41 -17.93 -13.67
C ASN A 322 11.08 -18.05 -12.89
N ALA A 323 11.04 -18.80 -11.80
CA ALA A 323 9.84 -19.04 -11.00
C ALA A 323 9.65 -17.96 -9.94
N VAL A 324 8.63 -17.13 -10.10
CA VAL A 324 8.42 -15.94 -9.26
C VAL A 324 7.72 -16.24 -7.93
N TRP A 325 8.14 -15.60 -6.84
CA TRP A 325 7.48 -15.73 -5.53
C TRP A 325 6.13 -14.97 -5.49
N SER A 326 5.12 -15.53 -4.84
CA SER A 326 3.92 -14.78 -4.46
C SER A 326 4.13 -14.07 -3.14
N LEU A 327 3.62 -12.84 -3.00
CA LEU A 327 3.74 -12.04 -1.78
C LEU A 327 3.24 -12.79 -0.54
N GLN A 328 2.10 -13.49 -0.68
CA GLN A 328 1.56 -14.36 0.38
C GLN A 328 2.55 -15.44 0.83
N LYS A 329 3.27 -16.11 -0.09
CA LYS A 329 4.30 -17.08 0.30
C LYS A 329 5.54 -16.42 0.89
N ALA A 330 5.94 -15.23 0.42
CA ALA A 330 7.05 -14.50 1.03
C ALA A 330 6.73 -14.09 2.48
N VAL A 331 5.51 -13.62 2.75
CA VAL A 331 5.03 -13.30 4.12
C VAL A 331 4.94 -14.56 4.99
N GLU A 332 4.37 -15.65 4.48
CA GLU A 332 4.29 -16.94 5.17
C GLU A 332 5.67 -17.47 5.60
N PHE A 333 6.67 -17.37 4.72
CA PHE A 333 8.00 -17.93 4.97
C PHE A 333 8.99 -17.00 5.70
N ILE A 334 8.70 -15.70 5.81
CA ILE A 334 9.55 -14.72 6.51
C ILE A 334 8.97 -14.30 7.86
N PHE A 335 7.64 -14.22 7.97
CA PHE A 335 6.94 -13.74 9.17
C PHE A 335 6.06 -14.80 9.84
N HIS A 336 5.91 -15.99 9.25
CA HIS A 336 5.01 -17.05 9.71
C HIS A 336 3.55 -16.59 9.88
N GLN A 337 3.12 -15.69 9.00
CA GLN A 337 1.78 -15.08 9.01
C GLN A 337 1.02 -15.34 7.70
N ALA A 338 -0.31 -15.37 7.80
CA ALA A 338 -1.21 -15.50 6.66
C ALA A 338 -1.65 -14.13 6.14
N LEU A 339 -1.06 -13.68 5.01
CA LEU A 339 -1.59 -12.54 4.26
C LEU A 339 -2.91 -12.95 3.58
N ASP A 340 -4.04 -12.40 4.01
CA ASP A 340 -5.36 -12.75 3.46
C ASP A 340 -5.49 -12.33 1.99
N LYS A 341 -5.89 -13.28 1.11
CA LYS A 341 -6.23 -13.04 -0.29
C LYS A 341 -7.72 -13.18 -0.64
N THR A 342 -8.63 -13.22 0.34
CA THR A 342 -10.08 -13.36 0.11
C THR A 342 -10.70 -12.24 -0.72
N LEU A 343 -10.21 -11.00 -0.57
CA LEU A 343 -10.85 -9.80 -1.16
C LEU A 343 -10.29 -9.36 -2.52
N THR A 344 -9.21 -9.98 -3.01
CA THR A 344 -8.64 -9.83 -4.38
C THR A 344 -9.66 -9.91 -5.54
N LEU A 345 -10.86 -10.44 -5.29
CA LEU A 345 -11.87 -10.76 -6.32
C LEU A 345 -13.14 -9.91 -6.19
N ASN A 346 -13.03 -8.74 -5.55
CA ASN A 346 -14.14 -7.83 -5.27
C ASN A 346 -14.37 -6.81 -6.41
N ILE A 347 -15.14 -5.76 -6.11
CA ILE A 347 -15.38 -4.60 -6.98
C ILE A 347 -14.76 -3.38 -6.30
N TRP A 348 -13.54 -3.08 -6.69
CA TRP A 348 -12.72 -2.00 -6.14
C TRP A 348 -13.20 -0.61 -6.58
N SER A 349 -13.82 -0.50 -7.76
CA SER A 349 -14.41 0.75 -8.24
C SER A 349 -15.68 1.19 -7.49
N CYS A 350 -16.13 0.44 -6.48
CA CYS A 350 -17.27 0.81 -5.63
C CYS A 350 -17.05 2.11 -4.82
N GLY A 351 -15.80 2.57 -4.75
CA GLY A 351 -15.33 3.74 -4.00
C GLY A 351 -15.28 3.44 -2.51
N LEU A 352 -14.11 3.54 -1.89
CA LEU A 352 -13.88 3.03 -0.53
C LEU A 352 -14.23 4.07 0.54
N ASP A 353 -13.93 5.34 0.31
CA ASP A 353 -14.22 6.41 1.28
C ASP A 353 -15.74 6.56 1.52
N PHE A 354 -16.13 6.49 2.79
CA PHE A 354 -17.50 6.78 3.22
C PHE A 354 -17.94 8.22 2.93
N HIS A 355 -17.01 9.16 2.78
CA HIS A 355 -17.28 10.52 2.34
C HIS A 355 -17.74 10.62 0.87
N LEU A 356 -17.55 9.60 0.02
CA LEU A 356 -18.21 9.54 -1.30
C LEU A 356 -19.72 9.28 -1.23
N HIS A 357 -20.18 8.66 -0.14
CA HIS A 357 -21.56 8.16 0.04
C HIS A 357 -21.98 7.17 -1.08
N THR A 358 -21.07 6.30 -1.50
CA THR A 358 -21.32 5.24 -2.51
C THR A 358 -21.84 3.93 -1.93
N TRP A 359 -21.98 3.84 -0.61
CA TRP A 359 -22.58 2.73 0.12
C TRP A 359 -24.09 2.95 0.29
N GLN A 360 -24.90 1.89 0.27
CA GLN A 360 -26.35 1.97 0.49
C GLN A 360 -26.79 1.32 1.81
N THR A 361 -26.06 0.29 2.24
CA THR A 361 -26.40 -0.54 3.42
C THR A 361 -25.29 -0.51 4.49
N HIS A 362 -25.58 -1.09 5.66
CA HIS A 362 -24.55 -1.33 6.68
C HIS A 362 -23.52 -2.39 6.23
N THR A 363 -23.96 -3.40 5.46
CA THR A 363 -23.09 -4.44 4.89
C THR A 363 -22.11 -3.85 3.88
N ASP A 364 -22.55 -2.87 3.08
CA ASP A 364 -21.70 -2.13 2.14
C ASP A 364 -20.57 -1.36 2.84
N LYS A 365 -20.84 -0.80 4.02
CA LYS A 365 -19.81 -0.16 4.87
C LYS A 365 -18.82 -1.17 5.42
N ARG A 366 -19.31 -2.25 6.03
CA ARG A 366 -18.45 -3.30 6.62
C ARG A 366 -17.53 -3.93 5.56
N THR A 367 -18.06 -4.16 4.36
CA THR A 367 -17.28 -4.74 3.25
C THR A 367 -16.21 -3.76 2.75
N ARG A 368 -16.51 -2.45 2.66
CA ARG A 368 -15.51 -1.41 2.37
C ARG A 368 -14.44 -1.30 3.46
N GLN A 369 -14.80 -1.38 4.74
CA GLN A 369 -13.83 -1.46 5.85
C GLN A 369 -12.87 -2.65 5.68
N SER A 370 -13.38 -3.82 5.30
CA SER A 370 -12.52 -4.99 5.02
C SER A 370 -11.67 -4.80 3.76
N LEU A 371 -12.17 -4.13 2.72
CA LEU A 371 -11.40 -3.78 1.51
C LEU A 371 -10.27 -2.77 1.80
N ILE A 372 -10.52 -1.78 2.65
CA ILE A 372 -9.47 -0.85 3.13
C ILE A 372 -8.43 -1.62 3.95
N ALA A 373 -8.86 -2.51 4.87
CA ALA A 373 -7.94 -3.32 5.67
C ALA A 373 -7.10 -4.29 4.80
N TYR A 374 -7.69 -4.83 3.73
CA TYR A 374 -6.96 -5.61 2.72
C TYR A 374 -5.88 -4.77 2.04
N ALA A 375 -6.26 -3.61 1.49
CA ALA A 375 -5.34 -2.73 0.76
C ALA A 375 -4.15 -2.30 1.64
N MET A 376 -4.43 -1.88 2.87
CA MET A 376 -3.39 -1.58 3.86
C MET A 376 -2.47 -2.78 4.11
N ASN A 377 -3.00 -3.99 4.31
CA ASN A 377 -2.19 -5.19 4.49
C ASN A 377 -1.31 -5.52 3.28
N ASP A 378 -1.85 -5.42 2.07
CA ASP A 378 -1.15 -5.80 0.84
C ASP A 378 -0.04 -4.80 0.48
N LEU A 379 -0.27 -3.50 0.76
CA LEU A 379 0.71 -2.43 0.61
C LEU A 379 1.84 -2.49 1.67
N PHE A 380 1.51 -2.85 2.92
CA PHE A 380 2.50 -2.95 4.01
C PHE A 380 3.35 -4.24 3.96
N ALA A 381 2.82 -5.33 3.41
CA ALA A 381 3.55 -6.60 3.29
C ALA A 381 4.91 -6.48 2.53
N PRO A 382 4.99 -5.90 1.33
CA PRO A 382 6.27 -5.69 0.65
C PRO A 382 7.16 -4.67 1.38
N THR A 383 6.60 -3.64 2.03
CA THR A 383 7.39 -2.70 2.86
C THR A 383 8.09 -3.41 4.01
N ASN A 384 7.37 -4.27 4.75
CA ASN A 384 7.94 -5.04 5.84
C ASN A 384 9.00 -6.04 5.34
N LEU A 385 8.77 -6.68 4.19
CA LEU A 385 9.77 -7.54 3.55
C LEU A 385 11.03 -6.74 3.19
N TYR A 386 10.90 -5.57 2.54
CA TYR A 386 12.04 -4.72 2.18
C TYR A 386 12.93 -4.38 3.39
N PHE A 387 12.34 -3.92 4.50
CA PHE A 387 13.11 -3.63 5.72
C PHE A 387 13.76 -4.88 6.33
N HIS A 388 13.06 -6.02 6.37
CA HIS A 388 13.63 -7.29 6.83
C HIS A 388 14.85 -7.72 5.99
N LEU A 389 14.75 -7.63 4.66
CA LEU A 389 15.82 -8.01 3.73
C LEU A 389 17.06 -7.10 3.85
N ASN A 390 16.86 -5.79 4.02
CA ASN A 390 17.97 -4.85 4.24
C ASN A 390 18.67 -5.10 5.58
N LYS A 391 17.90 -5.32 6.65
CA LYS A 391 18.42 -5.58 8.01
C LYS A 391 19.16 -6.92 8.13
N THR A 392 18.73 -7.94 7.39
CA THR A 392 19.46 -9.23 7.32
C THR A 392 20.70 -9.13 6.44
N SER A 393 20.64 -8.39 5.33
CA SER A 393 21.79 -8.15 4.45
C SER A 393 22.94 -7.42 5.17
N SER A 394 22.65 -6.38 5.95
CA SER A 394 23.68 -5.58 6.64
C SER A 394 24.41 -6.36 7.74
N LEU A 395 23.73 -7.30 8.41
CA LEU A 395 24.36 -8.22 9.37
C LEU A 395 25.32 -9.22 8.69
N SER A 396 24.98 -9.69 7.50
CA SER A 396 25.81 -10.60 6.69
C SER A 396 27.05 -9.91 6.10
N SER A 397 26.97 -8.61 5.81
CA SER A 397 28.07 -7.84 5.21
C SER A 397 29.20 -7.44 6.15
N ASN A 398 29.16 -7.83 7.43
CA ASN A 398 30.33 -7.76 8.31
C ASN A 398 31.23 -8.97 8.01
N PRO A 399 32.37 -8.82 7.32
CA PRO A 399 33.31 -9.93 7.19
C PRO A 399 33.77 -10.34 8.59
N THR A 400 33.86 -11.64 8.82
CA THR A 400 34.61 -12.20 9.95
C THR A 400 36.11 -12.01 9.70
N ASN A 401 36.55 -10.75 9.77
CA ASN A 401 37.95 -10.41 9.97
C ASN A 401 38.43 -11.26 11.16
N PRO A 402 39.47 -12.12 11.00
CA PRO A 402 39.95 -12.95 12.09
C PRO A 402 40.32 -12.03 13.26
N ILE A 403 39.86 -12.39 14.47
CA ILE A 403 39.83 -11.49 15.63
C ILE A 403 41.25 -11.10 16.04
N ASN A 404 41.73 -10.00 15.45
CA ASN A 404 43.03 -9.44 15.71
C ASN A 404 42.87 -8.43 16.85
N LEU A 405 42.88 -8.94 18.08
CA LEU A 405 42.71 -8.20 19.33
C LEU A 405 43.90 -7.25 19.58
N ASN A 406 43.97 -6.15 18.83
CA ASN A 406 44.82 -4.99 19.14
C ASN A 406 44.32 -3.72 18.42
N THR A 407 44.45 -2.58 19.11
CA THR A 407 44.26 -1.22 18.58
C THR A 407 42.80 -0.81 18.23
N ILE A 408 41.96 -0.65 19.25
CA ILE A 408 40.78 0.24 19.13
C ILE A 408 41.29 1.69 19.09
N GLN A 409 41.28 2.34 17.93
CA GLN A 409 41.36 3.80 17.87
C GLN A 409 39.96 4.38 17.99
N ILE A 410 39.70 5.08 19.09
CA ILE A 410 38.46 5.83 19.30
C ILE A 410 38.56 7.11 18.46
N ASN A 411 37.93 7.13 17.29
CA ASN A 411 37.63 8.37 16.59
C ASN A 411 36.62 9.15 17.43
N THR A 412 37.10 10.12 18.21
CA THR A 412 36.27 11.07 18.94
C THR A 412 35.54 11.97 17.95
N ALA A 413 34.35 11.55 17.53
CA ALA A 413 33.39 12.45 16.93
C ALA A 413 33.16 13.63 17.89
N LEU A 414 33.08 14.85 17.36
CA LEU A 414 32.83 16.03 18.17
C LEU A 414 31.46 15.88 18.86
N ASP A 415 31.46 15.80 20.19
CA ASP A 415 30.23 15.76 21.00
C ASP A 415 29.48 17.09 20.88
N LEU A 416 28.64 17.19 19.84
CA LEU A 416 27.70 18.28 19.66
C LEU A 416 26.71 18.26 20.83
N PRO A 417 26.55 19.36 21.59
CA PRO A 417 25.68 19.39 22.75
C PRO A 417 24.25 18.99 22.38
N LEU A 418 23.68 18.10 23.20
CA LEU A 418 22.40 17.45 22.97
C LEU A 418 21.30 18.14 23.79
N PHE A 419 20.28 18.66 23.12
CA PHE A 419 19.13 19.31 23.76
C PHE A 419 17.86 18.50 23.53
N LEU A 420 17.12 18.24 24.61
CA LEU A 420 15.80 17.59 24.56
C LEU A 420 14.71 18.65 24.64
N ILE A 421 13.92 18.77 23.56
CA ILE A 421 12.74 19.64 23.49
C ILE A 421 11.51 18.77 23.81
N LEU A 422 10.90 19.03 24.97
CA LEU A 422 9.56 18.52 25.30
C LEU A 422 8.54 19.57 24.88
N ALA A 423 7.54 19.16 24.09
CA ALA A 423 6.47 20.04 23.63
C ALA A 423 5.15 19.26 23.50
N ASP A 424 4.07 19.96 23.18
CA ASP A 424 2.71 19.41 23.20
C ASP A 424 2.37 18.55 21.95
N SER A 425 1.08 18.32 21.70
CA SER A 425 0.59 17.56 20.53
C SER A 425 0.84 18.25 19.17
N HIS A 426 1.34 19.48 19.12
CA HIS A 426 1.84 20.14 17.91
C HIS A 426 3.33 19.83 17.65
N ALA A 427 4.06 19.30 18.64
CA ALA A 427 5.46 18.90 18.45
C ALA A 427 5.65 17.82 17.37
N LYS A 428 4.60 17.03 17.08
CA LYS A 428 4.54 16.06 15.97
C LYS A 428 4.73 16.67 14.57
N TYR A 429 4.67 17.99 14.44
CA TYR A 429 4.94 18.70 13.18
C TYR A 429 6.42 19.09 13.01
N PHE A 430 7.27 18.82 14.00
CA PHE A 430 8.73 19.00 13.91
C PHE A 430 9.42 17.65 13.71
N PRO A 431 10.57 17.59 13.00
CA PRO A 431 11.37 16.37 12.91
C PRO A 431 11.79 15.86 14.30
N PRO A 432 11.79 14.52 14.54
CA PRO A 432 12.10 13.93 15.84
C PRO A 432 13.55 14.16 16.29
N VAL A 433 14.44 14.41 15.33
CA VAL A 433 15.84 14.80 15.52
C VAL A 433 16.15 15.91 14.53
N ILE A 434 16.78 16.99 14.98
CA ILE A 434 17.30 18.06 14.12
C ILE A 434 18.77 18.25 14.46
N THR A 435 19.66 18.02 13.50
CA THR A 435 21.11 18.22 13.67
C THR A 435 21.49 19.56 13.04
N ILE A 436 22.08 20.44 13.83
CA ILE A 436 22.62 21.75 13.41
C ILE A 436 24.14 21.70 13.63
N SER A 437 24.90 22.51 12.89
CA SER A 437 26.37 22.48 12.89
C SER A 437 27.05 22.69 14.26
N SER A 438 26.31 23.18 15.26
CA SER A 438 26.79 23.43 16.63
C SER A 438 26.04 22.68 17.74
N TYR A 439 24.95 21.95 17.44
CA TYR A 439 24.17 21.19 18.43
C TYR A 439 23.18 20.20 17.79
N LYS A 440 22.70 19.24 18.60
CA LYS A 440 21.67 18.28 18.20
C LYS A 440 20.41 18.45 19.05
N LEU A 441 19.27 18.62 18.40
CA LEU A 441 17.95 18.61 19.04
C LEU A 441 17.34 17.21 18.94
N ILE A 442 16.68 16.76 20.01
CA ILE A 442 15.70 15.68 19.99
C ILE A 442 14.36 16.30 20.41
N THR A 443 13.31 16.12 19.63
CA THR A 443 11.95 16.56 19.99
C THR A 443 11.14 15.37 20.51
N LYS A 444 10.29 15.61 21.51
CA LYS A 444 9.28 14.66 22.00
C LYS A 444 7.95 15.37 22.23
N ALA A 445 6.93 14.92 21.49
CA ALA A 445 5.55 15.27 21.74
C ALA A 445 5.03 14.56 23.00
N ILE A 446 4.43 15.31 23.92
CA ILE A 446 3.72 14.78 25.08
C ILE A 446 2.21 14.95 24.82
N SER A 447 1.55 13.85 24.49
CA SER A 447 0.09 13.81 24.31
C SER A 447 -0.62 14.22 25.61
N GLY A 448 -1.54 15.18 25.52
CA GLY A 448 -2.26 15.71 26.68
C GLY A 448 -1.59 16.89 27.39
N LEU A 449 -0.39 17.31 26.97
CA LEU A 449 0.23 18.53 27.50
C LEU A 449 -0.63 19.75 27.13
N GLN A 450 -1.08 20.51 28.13
CA GLN A 450 -1.84 21.74 27.95
C GLN A 450 -1.10 22.91 28.61
N TRP A 451 -0.97 24.02 27.88
CA TRP A 451 -0.32 25.24 28.38
C TRP A 451 -1.25 26.00 29.32
N VAL A 452 -1.32 25.58 30.58
CA VAL A 452 -2.21 26.15 31.62
C VAL A 452 -2.03 27.66 31.79
N ASN A 453 -0.84 28.20 31.50
CA ASN A 453 -0.59 29.63 31.40
C ASN A 453 0.48 29.93 30.34
N GLN A 454 0.09 30.55 29.21
CA GLN A 454 1.00 30.88 28.10
C GLN A 454 1.97 32.04 28.41
N SER A 455 1.68 32.88 29.41
CA SER A 455 2.49 34.06 29.76
C SER A 455 3.37 33.87 31.00
N ASN A 456 3.43 32.65 31.58
CA ASN A 456 4.34 32.33 32.68
C ASN A 456 5.06 30.98 32.44
N THR A 457 6.29 31.08 31.95
CA THR A 457 7.15 29.92 31.60
C THR A 457 7.59 29.12 32.83
N GLN A 458 7.74 29.72 34.01
CA GLN A 458 8.04 29.00 35.24
C GLN A 458 6.88 28.11 35.66
N LEU A 459 5.65 28.65 35.71
CA LEU A 459 4.45 27.86 36.01
C LEU A 459 4.27 26.71 35.02
N CYS A 460 4.55 26.94 33.73
CA CYS A 460 4.50 25.87 32.74
C CYS A 460 5.56 24.78 32.99
N ALA A 461 6.81 25.15 33.25
CA ALA A 461 7.86 24.18 33.60
C ALA A 461 7.48 23.37 34.86
N THR A 462 6.91 24.01 35.89
CA THR A 462 6.37 23.33 37.07
C THR A 462 5.22 22.38 36.71
N SER A 463 4.29 22.79 35.84
CA SER A 463 3.20 21.92 35.36
C SER A 463 3.72 20.71 34.58
N ILE A 464 4.73 20.88 33.72
CA ILE A 464 5.37 19.78 32.97
C ILE A 464 6.05 18.80 33.94
N ILE A 465 6.78 19.32 34.93
CA ILE A 465 7.46 18.51 35.93
C ILE A 465 6.48 17.71 36.78
N ILE A 466 5.33 18.29 37.19
CA ILE A 466 4.33 17.63 38.04
C ILE A 466 3.43 16.65 37.25
N ALA A 467 3.01 17.00 36.03
CA ALA A 467 2.03 16.23 35.27
C ALA A 467 2.62 15.07 34.44
N SER A 468 3.94 14.98 34.33
CA SER A 468 4.63 13.91 33.58
C SER A 468 5.21 12.84 34.52
N SER A 469 5.48 11.65 33.98
CA SER A 469 6.22 10.58 34.67
C SER A 469 7.65 10.96 35.09
N VAL A 470 8.14 12.13 34.63
CA VAL A 470 9.38 12.73 35.12
C VAL A 470 9.27 13.15 36.60
N PHE A 471 8.06 13.47 37.11
CA PHE A 471 7.87 13.67 38.55
C PHE A 471 8.30 12.42 39.32
N SER A 472 7.79 11.25 38.93
CA SER A 472 8.10 9.97 39.58
C SER A 472 9.59 9.62 39.51
N LEU A 473 10.27 9.96 38.41
CA LEU A 473 11.71 9.75 38.27
C LEU A 473 12.54 10.69 39.18
N ILE A 474 12.21 11.98 39.19
CA ILE A 474 12.88 12.97 40.06
C ILE A 474 12.59 12.66 41.54
N PHE A 475 11.34 12.31 41.87
CA PHE A 475 10.93 11.96 43.23
C PHE A 475 11.61 10.67 43.71
N MET A 476 11.72 9.62 42.87
CA MET A 476 12.52 8.44 43.22
C MET A 476 14.00 8.78 43.43
N PHE A 477 14.61 9.63 42.59
CA PHE A 477 15.99 10.08 42.79
C PHE A 477 16.18 10.88 44.08
N TRP A 478 15.23 11.76 44.43
CA TRP A 478 15.24 12.52 45.67
C TRP A 478 15.08 11.59 46.88
N CYS A 479 14.14 10.64 46.84
CA CYS A 479 13.97 9.63 47.89
C CYS A 479 15.27 8.83 48.10
N PHE A 480 15.94 8.41 47.01
CA PHE A 480 17.23 7.71 47.08
C PHE A 480 18.33 8.55 47.76
N LEU A 481 18.43 9.84 47.42
CA LEU A 481 19.40 10.77 48.02
C LEU A 481 19.07 11.11 49.48
N SER A 482 17.79 11.15 49.85
CA SER A 482 17.31 11.36 51.24
C SER A 482 17.41 10.13 52.15
N HIS A 483 17.88 8.99 51.62
CA HIS A 483 18.23 7.79 52.40
C HIS A 483 19.75 7.58 52.50
N TRP A 484 20.56 8.53 52.02
CA TRP A 484 22.02 8.43 51.96
C TRP A 484 22.77 9.52 52.76
N ASN A 485 22.07 10.30 53.59
CA ASN A 485 22.61 11.19 54.62
C ASN A 485 21.97 10.88 55.97
#